data_AF-A0A933ZJ36-F1
#
_entry.id   AF-A0A933ZJ36-F1
#
_cell.length_a   1.000
_cell.length_b   1.000
_cell.length_c   1.000
_cell.angle_alpha   90.00
_cell.angle_beta   90.00
_cell.angle_gamma   90.00
#
_symmetry.space_group_name_H-M   'P 1'
#
loop_
_entity.id
_entity.type
_entity.pdbx_description
1 polymer ?
#
loop_
_entity_poly.entity_id
_entity_poly.type
_entity_poly.pdbx_seq_one_letter_code
_entity_poly.pdbx_strand_id
1 'polypeptide(L)'
;MTSRCLLALALVCLGACATGAPSEDSFIPDVGASGGEAGSPDIGGAAGEGGSPLDAASGAGGSAGKAGSAGAGGSAGSSGTGGVAGSAGTSGTAGNGGASGLDASVEADAPVDVALDVPIEVAPEAAPSCKGVLVGGFCWYLGVSEAQHCGLVCGSHGGYNDGTRTFAGSSGTDANCQAVLDALNAPGGTVSTLVGSGSGVGCFFMTMASDRYRVADEPTTSNATYTLAQRACACNQ
;
A
#
# COMPACT_ATOMS: atom_id res chain seq x y z
N MET A 1 -0.37 9.25 -64.67
CA MET A 1 0.10 10.09 -63.54
C MET A 1 -0.34 9.39 -62.25
N THR A 2 0.11 8.17 -61.93
CA THR A 2 1.37 7.82 -61.22
C THR A 2 1.60 8.64 -59.94
N SER A 3 1.28 8.07 -58.78
CA SER A 3 2.21 7.76 -57.66
C SER A 3 1.35 7.38 -56.44
N ARG A 4 1.15 6.11 -56.05
CA ARG A 4 2.10 5.15 -55.48
C ARG A 4 2.99 5.76 -54.38
N CYS A 5 2.53 5.64 -53.14
CA CYS A 5 3.36 5.61 -51.93
C CYS A 5 2.72 4.66 -50.90
N LEU A 6 2.43 3.43 -51.35
CA LEU A 6 2.26 2.26 -50.50
C LEU A 6 3.43 1.33 -50.83
N LEU A 7 3.98 0.67 -49.80
CA LEU A 7 4.89 -0.49 -49.87
C LEU A 7 6.39 -0.18 -49.98
N ALA A 8 7.09 -0.10 -48.83
CA ALA A 8 8.43 -0.68 -48.61
C ALA A 8 8.97 -0.35 -47.20
N LEU A 9 8.74 -1.23 -46.22
CA LEU A 9 9.76 -1.53 -45.20
C LEU A 9 9.44 -2.87 -44.50
N ALA A 10 9.62 -3.96 -45.26
CA ALA A 10 9.78 -5.31 -44.74
C ALA A 10 10.95 -5.94 -45.51
N LEU A 11 12.11 -6.03 -44.85
CA LEU A 11 13.35 -6.79 -45.16
C LEU A 11 14.47 -6.04 -44.38
N VAL A 12 15.21 -6.57 -43.42
CA VAL A 12 15.91 -7.86 -43.32
C VAL A 12 16.29 -8.07 -41.85
N CYS A 13 15.88 -9.19 -41.24
CA CYS A 13 16.68 -9.88 -40.20
C CYS A 13 16.10 -11.29 -39.92
N LEU A 14 15.96 -12.10 -40.98
CA LEU A 14 16.00 -13.55 -40.83
C LEU A 14 17.47 -13.97 -40.87
N GLY A 15 18.06 -14.10 -39.68
CA GLY A 15 19.39 -14.68 -39.47
C GLY A 15 19.27 -15.83 -38.48
N ALA A 16 19.09 -17.04 -39.01
CA ALA A 16 19.32 -18.27 -38.27
C ALA A 16 20.82 -18.47 -38.04
N CYS A 17 21.23 -18.83 -36.83
CA CYS A 17 22.32 -19.78 -36.51
C CYS A 17 22.78 -19.59 -35.05
N ALA A 18 22.45 -20.55 -34.17
CA ALA A 18 23.41 -21.23 -33.30
C ALA A 18 22.68 -21.90 -32.13
N THR A 19 22.29 -23.17 -32.33
CA THR A 19 22.15 -24.13 -31.25
C THR A 19 23.54 -24.36 -30.65
N GLY A 20 23.84 -23.67 -29.55
CA GLY A 20 25.05 -23.86 -28.76
C GLY A 20 24.68 -24.28 -27.35
N ALA A 21 24.75 -25.59 -27.08
CA ALA A 21 24.81 -26.12 -25.73
C ALA A 21 26.26 -26.02 -25.23
N PRO A 22 26.52 -25.38 -24.07
CA PRO A 22 27.73 -25.65 -23.31
C PRO A 22 27.43 -26.66 -22.18
N SER A 23 28.01 -27.84 -22.38
CA SER A 23 28.65 -28.73 -21.40
C SER A 23 28.53 -28.38 -19.91
N GLU A 24 28.04 -29.37 -19.19
CA GLU A 24 28.20 -29.59 -17.76
C GLU A 24 29.68 -29.81 -17.44
N ASP A 25 30.27 -28.98 -16.58
CA ASP A 25 31.23 -29.38 -15.54
C ASP A 25 31.80 -28.11 -14.88
N SER A 26 31.53 -27.91 -13.58
CA SER A 26 32.43 -27.24 -12.62
C SER A 26 31.74 -27.10 -11.26
N PHE A 27 31.74 -28.19 -10.51
CA PHE A 27 32.44 -28.30 -9.24
C PHE A 27 32.81 -26.98 -8.53
N ILE A 28 32.07 -26.57 -7.49
CA ILE A 28 32.54 -25.71 -6.38
C ILE A 28 31.78 -26.11 -5.09
N PRO A 29 32.44 -26.16 -3.92
CA PRO A 29 32.26 -27.19 -2.92
C PRO A 29 31.24 -26.85 -1.81
N ASP A 30 30.84 -27.93 -1.14
CA ASP A 30 30.35 -28.02 0.23
C ASP A 30 30.86 -26.86 1.11
N VAL A 31 29.98 -25.90 1.37
CA VAL A 31 30.16 -24.87 2.39
C VAL A 31 29.42 -25.31 3.64
N GLY A 32 30.15 -26.08 4.45
CA GLY A 32 30.22 -25.96 5.90
C GLY A 32 28.95 -25.50 6.60
N ALA A 33 28.18 -26.47 7.07
CA ALA A 33 27.30 -26.31 8.20
C ALA A 33 28.10 -25.84 9.43
N SER A 34 28.00 -24.55 9.74
CA SER A 34 28.16 -24.00 11.09
C SER A 34 26.74 -23.55 11.47
N GLY A 35 26.06 -24.11 12.46
CA GLY A 35 26.56 -24.52 13.75
C GLY A 35 26.60 -23.28 14.63
N GLY A 36 25.47 -22.94 15.24
CA GLY A 36 25.37 -21.86 16.22
C GLY A 36 24.08 -21.04 16.15
N GLU A 37 23.40 -20.64 17.22
CA GLU A 37 23.45 -20.95 18.64
C GLU A 37 22.04 -20.69 19.20
N ALA A 38 21.70 -21.42 20.25
CA ALA A 38 20.53 -21.20 21.07
C ALA A 38 20.61 -19.91 21.90
N GLY A 39 19.44 -19.40 22.31
CA GLY A 39 19.26 -18.46 23.42
C GLY A 39 18.88 -17.04 22.96
N SER A 40 18.02 -16.28 23.63
CA SER A 40 17.42 -16.37 24.97
C SER A 40 16.54 -15.10 25.15
N PRO A 41 15.89 -14.82 26.30
CA PRO A 41 14.84 -15.55 27.01
C PRO A 41 13.57 -14.67 27.20
N ASP A 42 12.58 -15.27 27.85
CA ASP A 42 11.44 -14.65 28.53
C ASP A 42 11.73 -13.32 29.24
N ILE A 43 10.77 -12.39 29.18
CA ILE A 43 10.59 -11.36 30.21
C ILE A 43 9.22 -11.56 30.84
N GLY A 44 9.19 -12.42 31.85
CA GLY A 44 8.18 -12.39 32.90
C GLY A 44 8.42 -11.17 33.80
N GLY A 45 7.51 -10.20 33.73
CA GLY A 45 7.47 -9.08 34.66
C GLY A 45 6.80 -9.50 35.97
N ALA A 46 7.59 -9.46 37.05
CA ALA A 46 7.25 -9.87 38.40
C ALA A 46 6.11 -9.06 39.04
N ALA A 47 5.34 -9.74 39.89
CA ALA A 47 4.49 -9.14 40.90
C ALA A 47 5.36 -8.43 41.96
N GLY A 48 5.08 -7.15 42.21
CA GLY A 48 5.64 -6.40 43.34
C GLY A 48 4.62 -6.35 44.48
N GLU A 49 4.98 -6.94 45.61
CA GLU A 49 4.27 -6.79 46.88
C GLU A 49 4.69 -5.53 47.64
N GLY A 50 3.73 -4.90 48.32
CA GLY A 50 3.82 -4.45 49.71
C GLY A 50 4.87 -3.41 50.12
N GLY A 51 4.43 -2.16 50.30
CA GLY A 51 5.13 -1.17 51.13
C GLY A 51 4.22 0.01 51.48
N SER A 52 3.85 0.13 52.76
CA SER A 52 3.07 1.24 53.34
C SER A 52 3.99 2.40 53.81
N PRO A 53 3.44 3.50 54.36
CA PRO A 53 3.45 4.85 53.77
C PRO A 53 4.52 5.75 54.40
N LEU A 54 4.78 6.94 53.80
CA LEU A 54 4.89 8.26 54.44
C LEU A 54 5.59 9.27 53.50
N ASP A 55 4.90 10.38 53.28
CA ASP A 55 5.32 11.73 52.90
C ASP A 55 6.20 11.97 51.66
N ALA A 56 5.62 12.57 50.60
CA ALA A 56 6.02 13.90 50.10
C ALA A 56 5.44 14.26 48.70
N ALA A 57 5.01 15.51 48.59
CA ALA A 57 4.89 16.34 47.39
C ALA A 57 3.81 15.99 46.33
N SER A 58 2.79 16.84 46.30
CA SER A 58 1.78 16.96 45.24
C SER A 58 2.41 17.41 43.90
N GLY A 59 2.55 16.47 42.96
CA GLY A 59 2.90 16.75 41.57
C GLY A 59 1.72 17.32 40.78
N ALA A 60 1.99 18.34 39.95
CA ALA A 60 1.02 18.99 39.08
C ALA A 60 0.40 18.00 38.06
N GLY A 61 -0.91 18.09 37.85
CA GLY A 61 -1.66 17.20 36.95
C GLY A 61 -1.28 17.38 35.48
N GLY A 62 -1.03 16.26 34.80
CA GLY A 62 -0.81 16.22 33.34
C GLY A 62 -2.10 16.43 32.54
N SER A 63 -1.94 16.93 31.31
CA SER A 63 -3.03 17.18 30.36
C SER A 63 -3.67 15.89 29.84
N ALA A 64 -4.99 15.89 29.62
CA ALA A 64 -5.72 14.75 29.06
C ALA A 64 -5.33 14.47 27.60
N GLY A 65 -5.15 13.19 27.26
CA GLY A 65 -4.93 12.72 25.89
C GLY A 65 -6.19 12.81 25.02
N LYS A 66 -6.01 12.83 23.69
CA LYS A 66 -7.12 12.80 22.72
C LYS A 66 -7.89 11.47 22.80
N ALA A 67 -9.22 11.54 22.71
CA ALA A 67 -10.08 10.36 22.66
C ALA A 67 -9.83 9.56 21.37
N GLY A 68 -9.75 8.23 21.50
CA GLY A 68 -9.72 7.31 20.36
C GLY A 68 -11.08 7.23 19.67
N SER A 69 -11.09 6.97 18.37
CA SER A 69 -12.30 6.77 17.58
C SER A 69 -13.01 5.46 17.97
N ALA A 70 -14.35 5.47 17.96
CA ALA A 70 -15.13 4.25 18.17
C ALA A 70 -14.91 3.26 17.01
N GLY A 71 -14.70 1.99 17.34
CA GLY A 71 -14.67 0.92 16.35
C GLY A 71 -16.04 0.75 15.69
N ALA A 72 -16.05 0.43 14.40
CA ALA A 72 -17.29 0.12 13.68
C ALA A 72 -17.95 -1.13 14.30
N GLY A 73 -19.27 -1.07 14.50
CA GLY A 73 -20.05 -2.19 15.02
C GLY A 73 -20.00 -3.39 14.06
N GLY A 74 -19.72 -4.57 14.60
CA GLY A 74 -19.77 -5.83 13.83
C GLY A 74 -21.21 -6.15 13.40
N SER A 75 -21.36 -6.68 12.19
CA SER A 75 -22.65 -7.15 11.68
C SER A 75 -23.09 -8.42 12.42
N ALA A 76 -24.38 -8.52 12.76
CA ALA A 76 -24.96 -9.72 13.35
C ALA A 76 -24.91 -10.88 12.35
N GLY A 77 -24.29 -12.00 12.75
CA GLY A 77 -24.27 -13.23 11.96
C GLY A 77 -25.60 -13.98 12.04
N SER A 78 -26.03 -14.55 10.92
CA SER A 78 -27.14 -15.51 10.86
C SER A 78 -26.78 -16.81 11.59
N SER A 79 -27.73 -17.35 12.34
CA SER A 79 -27.58 -18.52 13.21
C SER A 79 -27.21 -19.81 12.46
N GLY A 80 -26.05 -20.38 12.78
CA GLY A 80 -25.61 -21.72 12.34
C GLY A 80 -24.41 -22.24 13.16
N THR A 81 -24.65 -23.37 13.85
CA THR A 81 -23.73 -24.34 14.50
C THR A 81 -22.41 -23.87 15.14
N GLY A 82 -22.36 -23.99 16.47
CA GLY A 82 -21.21 -24.02 17.40
C GLY A 82 -19.81 -23.69 16.85
N GLY A 83 -19.43 -22.42 16.92
CA GLY A 83 -18.07 -21.95 16.67
C GLY A 83 -17.14 -22.12 17.89
N VAL A 84 -15.85 -22.25 17.60
CA VAL A 84 -14.75 -22.27 18.56
C VAL A 84 -14.72 -20.96 19.34
N ALA A 85 -14.48 -21.00 20.66
CA ALA A 85 -14.41 -19.81 21.49
C ALA A 85 -13.28 -18.88 21.01
N GLY A 86 -13.63 -17.67 20.59
CA GLY A 86 -12.66 -16.64 20.19
C GLY A 86 -11.78 -16.21 21.36
N SER A 87 -10.54 -15.82 21.06
CA SER A 87 -9.60 -15.29 22.05
C SER A 87 -10.17 -14.03 22.72
N ALA A 88 -9.98 -13.93 24.03
CA ALA A 88 -10.40 -12.77 24.81
C ALA A 88 -9.69 -11.50 24.28
N GLY A 89 -10.48 -10.46 23.96
CA GLY A 89 -9.96 -9.16 23.59
C GLY A 89 -9.17 -8.52 24.74
N THR A 90 -8.17 -7.71 24.41
CA THR A 90 -7.43 -6.91 25.39
C THR A 90 -8.34 -5.83 25.98
N SER A 91 -8.24 -5.62 27.30
CA SER A 91 -9.04 -4.62 28.01
C SER A 91 -8.66 -3.20 27.53
N GLY A 92 -9.66 -2.42 27.11
CA GLY A 92 -9.47 -1.00 26.83
C GLY A 92 -9.15 -0.22 28.11
N THR A 93 -8.25 0.75 28.02
CA THR A 93 -7.96 1.69 29.11
C THR A 93 -9.13 2.67 29.32
N ALA A 94 -9.48 2.92 30.59
CA ALA A 94 -10.54 3.84 30.96
C ALA A 94 -10.24 5.29 30.53
N GLY A 95 -11.26 5.98 30.00
CA GLY A 95 -11.19 7.40 29.67
C GLY A 95 -11.44 8.29 30.90
N ASN A 96 -10.68 9.38 31.02
CA ASN A 96 -10.91 10.39 32.06
C ASN A 96 -12.06 11.33 31.66
N GLY A 97 -12.84 11.74 32.65
CA GLY A 97 -14.13 12.44 32.54
C GLY A 97 -14.12 13.80 31.83
N GLY A 98 -15.26 14.12 31.22
CA GLY A 98 -15.53 15.37 30.53
C GLY A 98 -15.73 16.56 31.47
N ALA A 99 -15.33 17.74 31.01
CA ALA A 99 -15.63 19.00 31.67
C ALA A 99 -17.05 19.46 31.29
N SER A 100 -17.74 20.00 32.28
CA SER A 100 -19.11 20.52 32.21
C SER A 100 -19.23 21.70 31.25
N GLY A 101 -20.38 21.74 30.55
CA GLY A 101 -20.72 22.78 29.60
C GLY A 101 -20.80 24.17 30.23
N LEU A 102 -20.36 25.15 29.45
CA LEU A 102 -20.68 26.55 29.67
C LEU A 102 -21.71 26.94 28.61
N ASP A 103 -22.87 27.29 29.15
CA ASP A 103 -23.97 28.03 28.56
C ASP A 103 -23.46 29.33 27.91
N ALA A 104 -23.50 29.39 26.58
CA ALA A 104 -23.41 30.65 25.86
C ALA A 104 -24.82 31.15 25.61
N SER A 105 -25.16 32.17 26.40
CA SER A 105 -26.38 32.96 26.33
C SER A 105 -26.62 33.49 24.92
N VAL A 106 -27.87 33.35 24.47
CA VAL A 106 -28.41 33.94 23.25
C VAL A 106 -28.52 35.46 23.42
N GLU A 107 -27.73 36.23 22.68
CA GLU A 107 -27.93 37.67 22.51
C GLU A 107 -28.19 38.03 21.04
N ALA A 108 -29.44 38.41 20.81
CA ALA A 108 -29.99 39.37 19.86
C ALA A 108 -29.35 39.55 18.47
N ASP A 109 -30.08 39.02 17.47
CA ASP A 109 -30.50 39.67 16.22
C ASP A 109 -29.96 41.09 15.95
N ALA A 110 -28.99 41.16 15.03
CA ALA A 110 -28.76 42.33 14.18
C ALA A 110 -28.90 41.89 12.71
N PRO A 111 -29.52 42.71 11.84
CA PRO A 111 -29.67 42.36 10.42
C PRO A 111 -28.31 42.34 9.75
N VAL A 112 -27.82 41.14 9.42
CA VAL A 112 -26.62 40.97 8.62
C VAL A 112 -26.99 41.30 7.18
N ASP A 113 -26.55 42.47 6.73
CA ASP A 113 -26.64 42.89 5.35
C ASP A 113 -25.97 41.86 4.43
N VAL A 114 -26.73 41.47 3.41
CA VAL A 114 -26.42 40.51 2.35
C VAL A 114 -25.18 40.99 1.60
N ALA A 115 -23.99 40.57 2.06
CA ALA A 115 -22.77 40.67 1.31
C ALA A 115 -22.79 39.58 0.24
N LEU A 116 -23.15 40.00 -0.98
CA LEU A 116 -22.85 39.41 -2.28
C LEU A 116 -22.03 38.11 -2.21
N ASP A 117 -22.72 37.03 -2.51
CA ASP A 117 -22.18 35.71 -2.84
C ASP A 117 -21.25 35.85 -4.07
N VAL A 118 -20.02 36.30 -3.83
CA VAL A 118 -18.95 36.23 -4.82
C VAL A 118 -18.48 34.77 -4.78
N PRO A 119 -18.60 34.00 -5.87
CA PRO A 119 -18.05 32.66 -5.92
C PRO A 119 -16.55 32.76 -5.63
N ILE A 120 -16.14 32.24 -4.47
CA ILE A 120 -14.74 32.04 -4.16
C ILE A 120 -14.27 30.95 -5.13
N GLU A 121 -13.72 31.38 -6.26
CA GLU A 121 -12.92 30.50 -7.11
C GLU A 121 -11.67 30.17 -6.30
N VAL A 122 -11.77 29.11 -5.50
CA VAL A 122 -10.62 28.52 -4.83
C VAL A 122 -9.64 28.20 -5.94
N ALA A 123 -8.56 29.00 -6.03
CA ALA A 123 -7.51 28.77 -6.98
C ALA A 123 -7.10 27.30 -6.84
N PRO A 124 -7.08 26.51 -7.94
CA PRO A 124 -6.80 25.09 -7.84
C PRO A 124 -5.47 24.94 -7.12
N GLU A 125 -5.48 24.30 -5.95
CA GLU A 125 -4.27 23.91 -5.25
C GLU A 125 -3.37 23.25 -6.28
N ALA A 126 -2.16 23.80 -6.43
CA ALA A 126 -1.25 23.40 -7.50
C ALA A 126 -1.19 21.87 -7.52
N ALA A 127 -1.69 21.28 -8.60
CA ALA A 127 -1.80 19.84 -8.72
C ALA A 127 -0.43 19.23 -8.35
N PRO A 128 -0.40 18.19 -7.51
CA PRO A 128 0.87 17.59 -7.10
C PRO A 128 1.68 17.30 -8.35
N SER A 129 2.94 17.76 -8.36
CA SER A 129 3.81 17.71 -9.55
C SER A 129 4.24 16.27 -9.82
N CYS A 130 3.30 15.47 -10.34
CA CYS A 130 3.53 14.10 -10.72
C CYS A 130 4.30 14.07 -12.04
N LYS A 131 5.55 13.60 -11.98
CA LYS A 131 6.39 13.37 -13.17
C LYS A 131 6.06 12.06 -13.89
N GLY A 132 5.26 11.20 -13.26
CA GLY A 132 4.76 9.94 -13.81
C GLY A 132 3.32 10.11 -14.32
N VAL A 133 2.48 9.10 -14.11
CA VAL A 133 1.07 9.14 -14.50
C VAL A 133 0.18 9.31 -13.26
N LEU A 134 -0.64 10.36 -13.23
CA LEU A 134 -1.52 10.64 -12.08
C LEU A 134 -2.83 9.84 -12.18
N VAL A 135 -3.04 8.90 -11.26
CA VAL A 135 -4.30 8.11 -11.17
C VAL A 135 -4.70 7.99 -9.71
N GLY A 136 -5.94 8.36 -9.39
CA GLY A 136 -6.47 8.25 -8.02
C GLY A 136 -5.75 9.13 -6.99
N GLY A 137 -5.10 10.21 -7.42
CA GLY A 137 -4.30 11.08 -6.56
C GLY A 137 -2.87 10.60 -6.28
N PHE A 138 -2.45 9.48 -6.88
CA PHE A 138 -1.09 8.95 -6.76
C PHE A 138 -0.31 9.07 -8.06
N CYS A 139 1.00 9.21 -7.96
CA CYS A 139 1.89 9.26 -9.11
C CYS A 139 2.48 7.88 -9.41
N TRP A 140 2.09 7.32 -10.55
CA TRP A 140 2.38 5.95 -10.94
C TRP A 140 3.54 5.84 -11.93
N TYR A 141 4.29 4.76 -11.75
CA TYR A 141 5.40 4.35 -12.59
C TYR A 141 5.31 2.85 -12.87
N LEU A 142 5.70 2.44 -14.07
CA LEU A 142 5.84 1.03 -14.43
C LEU A 142 7.31 0.62 -14.29
N GLY A 143 7.57 -0.51 -13.65
CA GLY A 143 8.92 -1.08 -13.60
C GLY A 143 9.48 -1.28 -15.00
N VAL A 144 10.71 -0.80 -15.26
CA VAL A 144 11.32 -0.81 -16.59
C VAL A 144 11.85 -2.18 -16.98
N SER A 145 12.19 -3.02 -16.01
CA SER A 145 12.60 -4.40 -16.24
C SER A 145 11.78 -5.37 -15.41
N GLU A 146 11.75 -6.61 -15.86
CA GLU A 146 11.19 -7.73 -15.11
C GLU A 146 11.86 -7.85 -13.74
N ALA A 147 11.12 -8.36 -12.76
CA ALA A 147 11.57 -8.57 -11.38
C ALA A 147 11.98 -7.30 -10.61
N GLN A 148 11.71 -6.09 -11.11
CA GLN A 148 11.88 -4.88 -10.32
C GLN A 148 10.81 -4.74 -9.24
N HIS A 149 11.23 -4.42 -8.02
CA HIS A 149 10.34 -4.07 -6.92
C HIS A 149 10.16 -2.55 -6.81
N CYS A 150 9.04 -2.11 -6.22
CA CYS A 150 8.69 -0.69 -6.16
C CYS A 150 9.67 0.18 -5.36
N GLY A 151 10.43 -0.39 -4.42
CA GLY A 151 11.53 0.31 -3.75
C GLY A 151 12.59 0.84 -4.72
N LEU A 152 12.96 0.08 -5.76
CA LEU A 152 13.89 0.53 -6.79
C LEU A 152 13.23 1.51 -7.76
N VAL A 153 12.01 1.20 -8.23
CA VAL A 153 11.26 2.04 -9.18
C VAL A 153 11.08 3.44 -8.60
N CYS A 154 10.71 3.55 -7.32
CA CYS A 154 10.45 4.84 -6.67
C CYS A 154 11.70 5.50 -6.06
N GLY A 155 12.90 4.91 -6.20
CA GLY A 155 14.11 5.43 -5.55
C GLY A 155 14.45 6.87 -5.96
N SER A 156 14.19 7.24 -7.21
CA SER A 156 14.36 8.60 -7.75
C SER A 156 13.09 9.48 -7.64
N HIS A 157 12.03 8.96 -7.03
CA HIS A 157 10.70 9.55 -6.95
C HIS A 157 10.22 9.50 -5.50
N GLY A 158 10.96 10.10 -4.57
CA GLY A 158 10.53 10.25 -3.16
C GLY A 158 10.31 8.95 -2.37
N GLY A 159 10.60 7.78 -2.94
CA GLY A 159 10.37 6.48 -2.32
C GLY A 159 8.95 5.93 -2.52
N TYR A 160 8.74 4.73 -2.00
CA TYR A 160 7.48 3.99 -2.11
C TYR A 160 6.31 4.73 -1.47
N ASN A 161 5.17 4.77 -2.16
CA ASN A 161 3.92 5.29 -1.63
C ASN A 161 2.92 4.13 -1.36
N ASP A 162 2.21 4.21 -0.24
CA ASP A 162 1.26 3.17 0.19
C ASP A 162 0.05 3.03 -0.74
N GLY A 163 -0.21 4.01 -1.61
CA GLY A 163 -1.16 3.92 -2.72
C GLY A 163 -0.93 2.68 -3.60
N THR A 164 0.32 2.20 -3.70
CA THR A 164 0.62 0.93 -4.40
C THR A 164 -0.18 -0.23 -3.81
N ARG A 165 -0.31 -0.29 -2.49
CA ARG A 165 -1.04 -1.33 -1.76
C ARG A 165 -2.53 -1.01 -1.64
N THR A 166 -2.87 0.22 -1.30
CA THR A 166 -4.23 0.64 -0.92
C THR A 166 -5.12 1.01 -2.10
N PHE A 167 -4.55 1.44 -3.24
CA PHE A 167 -5.33 1.82 -4.41
C PHE A 167 -5.41 0.68 -5.44
N ALA A 168 -4.27 0.19 -5.93
CA ALA A 168 -4.20 -0.82 -7.00
C ALA A 168 -3.77 -2.21 -6.53
N GLY A 169 -3.12 -2.32 -5.36
CA GLY A 169 -2.59 -3.57 -4.84
C GLY A 169 -3.62 -4.42 -4.09
N SER A 170 -3.13 -5.14 -3.08
CA SER A 170 -3.90 -6.13 -2.33
C SER A 170 -5.10 -5.56 -1.59
N SER A 171 -5.03 -4.31 -1.14
CA SER A 171 -6.14 -3.60 -0.49
C SER A 171 -6.95 -2.73 -1.45
N GLY A 172 -6.63 -2.77 -2.75
CA GLY A 172 -7.28 -2.03 -3.82
C GLY A 172 -8.42 -2.80 -4.48
N THR A 173 -8.71 -2.46 -5.74
CA THR A 173 -9.70 -3.15 -6.59
C THR A 173 -9.10 -3.50 -7.97
N ASP A 174 -9.69 -4.49 -8.67
CA ASP A 174 -9.30 -4.81 -10.06
C ASP A 174 -9.53 -3.61 -10.98
N ALA A 175 -10.61 -2.87 -10.77
CA ALA A 175 -10.91 -1.65 -11.53
C ALA A 175 -9.82 -0.58 -11.35
N ASN A 176 -9.31 -0.40 -10.13
CA ASN A 176 -8.22 0.54 -9.88
C ASN A 176 -6.90 0.06 -10.50
N CYS A 177 -6.59 -1.23 -10.39
CA CYS A 177 -5.41 -1.81 -11.04
C CYS A 177 -5.50 -1.67 -12.58
N GLN A 178 -6.68 -1.92 -13.15
CA GLN A 178 -6.96 -1.73 -14.58
C GLN A 178 -6.71 -0.28 -14.99
N ALA A 179 -7.29 0.69 -14.28
CA ALA A 179 -7.14 2.11 -14.57
C ALA A 179 -5.67 2.56 -14.52
N VAL A 180 -4.90 2.05 -13.55
CA VAL A 180 -3.46 2.32 -13.45
C VAL A 180 -2.69 1.74 -14.62
N LEU A 181 -2.92 0.47 -14.99
CA LEU A 181 -2.20 -0.18 -16.09
C LEU A 181 -2.58 0.40 -17.45
N ASP A 182 -3.83 0.80 -17.66
CA ASP A 182 -4.27 1.53 -18.85
C ASP A 182 -3.56 2.89 -18.96
N ALA A 183 -3.51 3.64 -17.87
CA ALA A 183 -2.88 4.95 -17.86
C ALA A 183 -1.35 4.87 -18.04
N LEU A 184 -0.72 3.80 -17.56
CA LEU A 184 0.69 3.48 -17.81
C LEU A 184 0.93 2.88 -19.20
N ASN A 185 -0.12 2.72 -20.02
CA ASN A 185 -0.07 2.15 -21.35
C ASN A 185 0.56 0.74 -21.38
N ALA A 186 0.35 -0.04 -20.32
CA ALA A 186 0.77 -1.44 -20.26
C ALA A 186 -0.08 -2.26 -21.25
N PRO A 187 0.50 -3.17 -22.05
CA PRO A 187 -0.27 -3.99 -22.98
C PRO A 187 -1.20 -4.97 -22.24
N GLY A 188 -2.14 -5.56 -22.97
CA GLY A 188 -3.01 -6.63 -22.47
C GLY A 188 -4.47 -6.24 -22.32
N GLY A 189 -5.28 -7.22 -21.91
CA GLY A 189 -6.73 -7.08 -21.74
C GLY A 189 -7.14 -6.65 -20.32
N THR A 190 -8.19 -7.26 -19.82
CA THR A 190 -8.72 -7.02 -18.47
C THR A 190 -7.82 -7.59 -17.39
N VAL A 191 -7.65 -6.88 -16.27
CA VAL A 191 -6.97 -7.36 -15.07
C VAL A 191 -7.68 -8.61 -14.53
N SER A 192 -6.90 -9.67 -14.33
CA SER A 192 -7.34 -10.87 -13.63
C SER A 192 -6.81 -10.89 -12.19
N THR A 193 -7.67 -11.17 -11.21
CA THR A 193 -7.22 -11.40 -9.82
C THR A 193 -6.53 -12.77 -9.74
N LEU A 194 -5.29 -12.81 -9.25
CA LEU A 194 -4.67 -14.04 -8.77
C LEU A 194 -4.94 -14.23 -7.29
N VAL A 195 -5.06 -15.51 -6.91
CA VAL A 195 -5.18 -15.97 -5.53
C VAL A 195 -4.18 -17.11 -5.34
N GLY A 196 -3.49 -17.14 -4.20
CA GLY A 196 -2.49 -18.14 -3.83
C GLY A 196 -1.11 -17.92 -4.45
N SER A 197 -0.79 -16.70 -4.88
CA SER A 197 0.49 -16.43 -5.59
C SER A 197 1.67 -16.13 -4.64
N GLY A 198 1.41 -15.85 -3.35
CA GLY A 198 2.46 -15.72 -2.32
C GLY A 198 3.45 -14.57 -2.50
N SER A 199 3.26 -13.70 -3.50
CA SER A 199 4.34 -12.84 -4.01
C SER A 199 4.29 -11.40 -3.50
N GLY A 200 3.16 -10.93 -2.96
CA GLY A 200 3.01 -9.55 -2.48
C GLY A 200 3.26 -8.46 -3.53
N VAL A 201 3.17 -8.79 -4.83
CA VAL A 201 3.51 -7.86 -5.91
C VAL A 201 2.41 -6.83 -6.22
N GLY A 202 1.17 -7.10 -5.83
CA GLY A 202 0.03 -6.20 -6.08
C GLY A 202 -0.38 -6.18 -7.55
N CYS A 203 -0.48 -5.00 -8.14
CA CYS A 203 -0.86 -4.78 -9.54
C CYS A 203 0.36 -4.85 -10.47
N PHE A 204 0.31 -5.67 -11.52
CA PHE A 204 1.42 -5.85 -12.45
C PHE A 204 0.98 -6.28 -13.86
N PHE A 205 1.88 -6.07 -14.81
CA PHE A 205 1.81 -6.58 -16.17
C PHE A 205 2.82 -7.72 -16.35
N MET A 206 2.38 -8.83 -16.95
CA MET A 206 3.23 -9.99 -17.25
C MET A 206 3.67 -9.93 -18.72
N THR A 207 4.97 -9.74 -18.95
CA THR A 207 5.55 -9.49 -20.27
C THR A 207 5.35 -10.65 -21.24
N MET A 208 5.55 -11.90 -20.79
CA MET A 208 5.47 -13.07 -21.68
C MET A 208 4.05 -13.39 -22.14
N ALA A 209 3.06 -13.28 -21.24
CA ALA A 209 1.67 -13.55 -21.56
C ALA A 209 0.97 -12.34 -22.19
N SER A 210 1.57 -11.14 -22.07
CA SER A 210 0.90 -9.87 -22.33
C SER A 210 -0.41 -9.70 -21.56
N ASP A 211 -0.48 -10.30 -20.37
CA ASP A 211 -1.65 -10.30 -19.50
C ASP A 211 -1.44 -9.38 -18.30
N ARG A 212 -2.55 -8.95 -17.70
CA ARG A 212 -2.58 -8.01 -16.58
C ARG A 212 -3.19 -8.66 -15.37
N TYR A 213 -2.59 -8.38 -14.22
CA TYR A 213 -2.87 -9.14 -13.02
C TYR A 213 -2.87 -8.28 -11.76
N ARG A 214 -3.65 -8.72 -10.77
CA ARG A 214 -3.61 -8.19 -9.41
C ARG A 214 -3.55 -9.34 -8.41
N VAL A 215 -2.63 -9.23 -7.45
CA VAL A 215 -2.55 -10.14 -6.29
C VAL A 215 -3.31 -9.52 -5.13
N ALA A 216 -4.40 -10.18 -4.70
CA ALA A 216 -5.32 -9.66 -3.68
C ALA A 216 -5.11 -10.28 -2.29
N ASP A 217 -4.58 -11.49 -2.26
CA ASP A 217 -4.46 -12.38 -1.11
C ASP A 217 -3.27 -12.06 -0.19
N GLU A 218 -2.16 -11.58 -0.74
CA GLU A 218 -0.97 -11.22 0.04
C GLU A 218 -0.76 -9.71 0.09
N PRO A 219 -0.41 -9.14 1.27
CA PRO A 219 -0.13 -7.71 1.39
C PRO A 219 0.90 -7.24 0.36
N THR A 220 0.54 -6.22 -0.42
CA THR A 220 1.47 -5.63 -1.37
C THR A 220 2.61 -4.91 -0.64
N THR A 221 3.86 -5.25 -0.95
CA THR A 221 5.04 -4.64 -0.31
C THR A 221 5.95 -3.93 -1.31
N SER A 222 6.79 -3.03 -0.80
CA SER A 222 7.77 -2.27 -1.60
C SER A 222 8.88 -3.13 -2.19
N ASN A 223 9.22 -4.26 -1.56
CA ASN A 223 10.34 -5.13 -1.92
C ASN A 223 9.92 -6.41 -2.64
N ALA A 224 8.61 -6.68 -2.76
CA ALA A 224 8.10 -7.82 -3.52
C ALA A 224 8.57 -7.80 -4.99
N THR A 225 9.05 -8.94 -5.45
CA THR A 225 9.49 -9.17 -6.84
C THR A 225 8.75 -10.36 -7.41
N TYR A 226 8.45 -10.34 -8.70
CA TYR A 226 7.99 -11.50 -9.43
C TYR A 226 8.71 -11.56 -10.76
N THR A 227 9.30 -12.71 -11.05
CA THR A 227 10.00 -12.94 -12.32
C THR A 227 9.00 -12.70 -13.45
N LEU A 228 9.39 -11.94 -14.48
CA LEU A 228 8.56 -11.67 -15.67
C LEU A 228 7.40 -10.68 -15.44
N ALA A 229 7.33 -10.05 -14.26
CA ALA A 229 6.37 -9.00 -13.96
C ALA A 229 7.02 -7.61 -14.01
N GLN A 230 6.31 -6.66 -14.63
CA GLN A 230 6.52 -5.23 -14.46
C GLN A 230 5.44 -4.69 -13.51
N ARG A 231 5.86 -4.27 -12.31
CA ARG A 231 4.96 -3.78 -11.27
C ARG A 231 4.53 -2.34 -11.54
N ALA A 232 3.26 -2.04 -11.28
CA ALA A 232 2.78 -0.68 -11.19
C ALA A 232 3.04 -0.15 -9.77
N CYS A 233 3.82 0.91 -9.65
CA CYS A 233 4.31 1.45 -8.38
C CYS A 233 3.88 2.90 -8.22
N ALA A 234 3.18 3.20 -7.12
CA ALA A 234 2.95 4.56 -6.68
C ALA A 234 4.17 5.06 -5.91
N CYS A 235 4.63 6.27 -6.23
CA CYS A 235 5.80 6.88 -5.63
C CYS A 235 5.47 8.24 -5.01
N ASN A 236 6.21 8.65 -3.96
CA ASN A 236 6.03 9.95 -3.32
C ASN A 236 6.65 11.06 -4.20
N GLN A 237 6.07 12.25 -4.24
CA GLN A 237 6.61 13.37 -5.03
C GLN A 237 6.62 14.64 -4.19
#